data_AF-A0A4Q4YPB9-F1
#
_entry.id   AF-A0A4Q4YPB9-F1
#
_cell.length_a   1.000
_cell.length_b   1.000
_cell.length_c   1.000
_cell.angle_alpha   90.00
_cell.angle_beta   90.00
_cell.angle_gamma   90.00
#
_symmetry.space_group_name_H-M   'P 1'
#
loop_
_entity.id
_entity.type
_entity.pdbx_description
1 polymer ?
#
loop_
_entity_poly.entity_id
_entity_poly.type
_entity_poly.pdbx_seq_one_letter_code
_entity_poly.pdbx_strand_id
1 'polypeptide(L)'
;MKWALVIAGISDFARPAEKLSLTQNAALTATGLIWTRWCFVIRPQNYLLAAVNFFLAGVGIVQCSRIAAYYRSEKALAAELRDEVREARREIEGAVGKKA
;
A
#
# COMPACT_ATOMS: atom_id res chain seq x y z
N MET A 1 26.42 3.81 -7.69
CA MET A 1 25.29 4.79 -7.77
C MET A 1 24.42 4.68 -6.51
N LYS A 2 24.56 5.56 -5.51
CA LYS A 2 23.83 5.46 -4.21
C LYS A 2 22.33 5.81 -4.30
N TRP A 3 21.94 6.60 -5.31
CA TRP A 3 20.57 7.05 -5.54
C TRP A 3 19.70 6.06 -6.32
N ALA A 4 20.29 4.97 -6.84
CA ALA A 4 19.57 3.99 -7.66
C ALA A 4 18.35 3.39 -6.93
N LEU A 5 18.46 3.17 -5.62
CA LEU A 5 17.37 2.66 -4.77
C LEU A 5 16.19 3.65 -4.66
N VAL A 6 16.49 4.95 -4.55
CA VAL A 6 15.47 6.00 -4.46
C VAL A 6 14.76 6.16 -5.79
N ILE A 7 15.51 6.19 -6.90
CA ILE A 7 14.95 6.30 -8.25
C ILE A 7 14.13 5.06 -8.60
N ALA A 8 14.61 3.86 -8.26
CA ALA A 8 13.85 2.63 -8.46
C ALA A 8 12.51 2.64 -7.70
N GLY A 9 12.50 3.13 -6.45
CA GLY A 9 11.28 3.25 -5.65
C GLY A 9 10.29 4.29 -6.20
N ILE A 10 10.77 5.40 -6.76
CA ILE A 10 9.93 6.40 -7.44
C ILE A 10 9.31 5.82 -8.71
N SER A 11 10.09 5.09 -9.52
CA SER A 11 9.59 4.43 -10.74
C SER A 11 8.50 3.38 -10.43
N ASP A 12 8.53 2.81 -9.22
CA ASP A 12 7.55 1.82 -8.77
C ASP A 12 6.18 2.45 -8.44
N PHE A 13 6.07 3.79 -8.40
CA PHE A 13 4.78 4.47 -8.31
C PHE A 13 3.87 4.21 -9.53
N ALA A 14 4.43 3.82 -10.68
CA ALA A 14 3.64 3.45 -11.85
C ALA A 14 3.06 2.02 -11.77
N ARG A 15 3.48 1.19 -10.82
CA ARG A 15 2.95 -0.17 -10.67
C ARG A 15 1.60 -0.18 -9.94
N PRO A 16 0.63 -0.99 -10.40
CA PRO A 16 -0.66 -1.14 -9.75
C PRO A 16 -0.50 -1.69 -8.32
N ALA A 17 -1.21 -1.06 -7.37
CA ALA A 17 -1.12 -1.35 -5.94
C ALA A 17 -1.49 -2.80 -5.57
N GLU A 18 -2.25 -3.48 -6.42
CA GLU A 18 -2.61 -4.91 -6.32
C GLU A 18 -1.41 -5.86 -6.24
N LYS A 19 -0.26 -5.47 -6.79
CA LYS A 19 0.96 -6.30 -6.78
C LYS A 19 1.94 -5.93 -5.67
N LEU A 20 1.66 -4.89 -4.88
CA LEU A 20 2.56 -4.45 -3.81
C LEU A 20 2.13 -5.05 -2.45
N SER A 21 3.02 -5.86 -1.86
CA SER A 21 2.84 -6.35 -0.49
C SER A 21 2.96 -5.21 0.52
N LEU A 22 1.87 -4.93 1.24
CA LEU A 22 1.80 -3.89 2.27
C LEU A 22 2.84 -4.11 3.37
N THR A 23 3.03 -5.36 3.80
CA THR A 23 3.96 -5.74 4.86
C THR A 23 5.42 -5.57 4.43
N GLN A 24 5.77 -5.85 3.17
CA GLN A 24 7.11 -5.57 2.66
C GLN A 24 7.39 -4.06 2.58
N ASN A 25 6.44 -3.27 2.08
CA ASN A 25 6.63 -1.82 1.99
C ASN A 25 6.68 -1.16 3.36
N ALA A 26 5.88 -1.65 4.32
CA ALA A 26 5.95 -1.20 5.70
C ALA A 26 7.29 -1.58 6.35
N ALA A 27 7.80 -2.79 6.11
CA ALA A 27 9.11 -3.22 6.60
C ALA A 27 10.23 -2.36 6.00
N LEU A 28 10.24 -2.12 4.68
CA LEU A 28 11.23 -1.27 4.01
C LEU A 28 11.18 0.18 4.52
N THR A 29 9.99 0.71 4.76
CA THR A 29 9.78 2.04 5.36
C THR A 29 10.37 2.11 6.76
N ALA A 30 10.06 1.14 7.63
CA ALA A 30 10.58 1.09 8.99
C ALA A 30 12.11 0.97 9.00
N THR A 31 12.66 0.17 8.08
CA THR A 31 14.10 0.01 7.92
C THR A 31 14.74 1.35 7.53
N GLY A 32 14.19 2.06 6.54
CA GLY A 32 14.65 3.40 6.15
C GLY A 32 14.61 4.42 7.30
N LEU A 33 13.56 4.43 8.12
CA LEU A 33 13.46 5.34 9.28
C LEU A 33 14.51 5.04 10.36
N ILE A 34 14.69 3.76 10.72
CA ILE A 34 15.67 3.34 11.73
C ILE A 34 17.08 3.71 11.29
N TRP A 35 17.43 3.42 10.03
CA TRP A 35 18.74 3.75 9.47
C TRP A 35 18.96 5.25 9.33
N THR A 36 17.93 6.02 9.00
CA THR A 36 18.00 7.49 9.00
C THR A 36 18.40 8.00 10.37
N ARG A 37 17.74 7.55 11.44
CA ARG A 37 18.08 7.91 12.83
C ARG A 37 19.51 7.49 13.19
N TRP A 38 19.93 6.28 12.82
CA TRP A 38 21.26 5.77 13.13
C TRP A 38 22.39 6.57 12.44
N CYS A 39 22.17 7.08 11.23
CA CYS A 39 23.15 7.91 10.52
C CYS A 39 23.46 9.24 11.24
N PHE A 40 22.54 9.75 12.07
CA PHE A 40 22.74 10.95 12.87
C PHE A 40 23.39 10.69 14.24
N VAL A 41 23.27 9.44 14.75
CA VAL A 41 23.82 9.03 16.06
C VAL A 41 25.31 8.66 15.94
N ILE A 42 25.73 8.05 14.84
CA ILE A 42 27.13 7.68 14.61
C ILE A 42 27.95 8.95 14.28
N ARG A 43 29.08 9.14 14.97
CA ARG A 43 30.06 10.19 14.64
C ARG A 43 31.31 9.60 13.97
N PRO A 44 31.82 10.22 12.89
CA PRO A 44 31.30 11.42 12.22
C PRO A 44 29.99 11.14 11.43
N GLN A 45 29.12 12.14 11.33
CA GLN A 45 27.79 12.01 10.72
C GLN A 45 27.88 11.84 9.20
N ASN A 46 27.08 10.91 8.65
CA ASN A 46 27.03 10.64 7.22
C ASN A 46 25.68 11.09 6.63
N TYR A 47 25.60 12.37 6.28
CA TYR A 47 24.40 13.02 5.73
C TYR A 47 23.90 12.37 4.43
N LEU A 48 24.81 11.87 3.58
CA LEU A 48 24.43 11.26 2.30
C LEU A 48 23.70 9.92 2.51
N LEU A 49 24.16 9.12 3.49
CA LEU A 49 23.51 7.86 3.87
C LEU A 49 22.17 8.12 4.56
N ALA A 50 22.09 9.18 5.38
CA ALA A 50 20.85 9.62 6.01
C ALA A 50 19.80 10.05 4.96
N ALA A 51 20.20 10.84 3.96
CA ALA A 51 19.30 11.29 2.90
C ALA A 51 18.71 10.11 2.11
N VAL A 52 19.54 9.15 1.70
CA VAL A 52 19.06 7.97 0.94
C VAL A 52 18.06 7.14 1.73
N ASN A 53 18.30 6.90 3.02
CA ASN A 53 17.37 6.15 3.88
C ASN A 53 16.09 6.94 4.20
N PHE A 54 16.19 8.27 4.29
CA PHE A 54 15.04 9.14 4.47
C PHE A 54 14.12 9.12 3.26
N PHE A 55 14.69 9.25 2.05
CA PHE A 55 13.92 9.16 0.81
C PHE A 55 13.33 7.77 0.59
N LEU A 56 14.07 6.70 0.95
CA LEU A 56 13.55 5.33 0.93
C LEU A 56 12.31 5.18 1.83
N ALA A 57 12.38 5.71 3.05
CA ALA A 57 11.22 5.73 3.95
C ALA A 57 10.07 6.58 3.38
N GLY A 58 10.35 7.76 2.83
CA GLY A 58 9.34 8.62 2.22
C GLY A 58 8.60 7.95 1.06
N VAL A 59 9.34 7.30 0.16
CA VAL A 59 8.77 6.51 -0.95
C VAL A 59 7.91 5.37 -0.42
N GLY A 60 8.39 4.63 0.59
CA GLY A 60 7.63 3.54 1.20
C GLY A 60 6.33 4.01 1.88
N ILE A 61 6.32 5.17 2.54
CA ILE A 61 5.09 5.76 3.12
C ILE A 61 4.05 6.06 2.05
N VAL A 62 4.47 6.64 0.92
CA VAL A 62 3.56 6.94 -0.20
C VAL A 62 2.98 5.64 -0.76
N GLN A 63 3.79 4.60 -0.94
CA GLN A 63 3.33 3.30 -1.40
C GLN A 63 2.37 2.64 -0.41
N CYS A 64 2.70 2.60 0.88
CA CYS A 64 1.80 2.08 1.92
C CYS A 64 0.46 2.83 1.97
N SER A 65 0.47 4.16 1.83
CA SER A 65 -0.74 4.99 1.83
C SER A 65 -1.63 4.67 0.62
N ARG A 66 -1.04 4.47 -0.56
CA ARG A 66 -1.77 4.07 -1.77
C ARG A 66 -2.36 2.67 -1.66
N ILE A 67 -1.62 1.72 -1.10
CA ILE A 67 -2.10 0.35 -0.88
C ILE A 67 -3.24 0.34 0.16
N ALA A 68 -3.13 1.13 1.22
CA ALA A 68 -4.19 1.27 2.23
C ALA A 68 -5.49 1.86 1.65
N ALA A 69 -5.37 2.85 0.73
CA ALA A 69 -6.51 3.38 0.01
C ALA A 69 -7.16 2.34 -0.91
N TYR A 70 -6.34 1.54 -1.63
CA TYR A 70 -6.81 0.45 -2.48
C TYR A 70 -7.58 -0.62 -1.69
N TYR A 71 -7.06 -1.09 -0.56
CA TYR A 71 -7.78 -2.05 0.30
C TYR A 71 -9.10 -1.50 0.85
N ARG A 72 -9.21 -0.18 1.05
CA ARG A 72 -10.48 0.45 1.44
C ARG A 72 -11.49 0.45 0.29
N SER A 73 -11.06 0.77 -0.93
CA SER A 73 -11.95 0.74 -2.10
C SER A 73 -12.40 -0.68 -2.44
N GLU A 74 -11.51 -1.67 -2.34
CA GLU A 74 -11.84 -3.07 -2.59
C GLU A 74 -12.90 -3.60 -1.61
N LYS A 75 -12.77 -3.25 -0.31
CA LYS A 75 -13.78 -3.58 0.70
C LYS A 75 -15.13 -2.92 0.46
N ALA A 76 -15.13 -1.66 0.00
CA ALA A 76 -16.36 -0.94 -0.33
C ALA A 76 -17.08 -1.58 -1.53
N LEU A 77 -16.34 -1.85 -2.62
CA LEU A 77 -16.86 -2.53 -3.80
C LEU A 77 -17.39 -3.93 -3.46
N ALA A 78 -16.67 -4.70 -2.65
CA ALA A 78 -17.10 -6.02 -2.21
C ALA A 78 -18.34 -5.98 -1.29
N ALA A 79 -18.59 -4.88 -0.60
CA ALA A 79 -19.81 -4.68 0.18
C ALA A 79 -21.01 -4.39 -0.76
N GLU A 80 -20.85 -3.46 -1.69
CA GLU A 80 -21.85 -3.10 -2.70
C GLU A 80 -22.28 -4.32 -3.53
N LEU A 81 -21.31 -5.08 -4.06
CA LEU A 81 -21.58 -6.31 -4.80
C LEU A 81 -22.32 -7.36 -3.94
N ARG A 82 -22.02 -7.48 -2.64
CA ARG A 82 -22.74 -8.39 -1.74
C ARG A 82 -24.20 -7.98 -1.54
N ASP A 83 -24.46 -6.68 -1.48
CA ASP A 83 -25.81 -6.15 -1.32
C ASP A 83 -26.62 -6.33 -2.61
N GLU A 84 -26.04 -6.05 -3.79
CA GLU A 84 -26.67 -6.35 -5.09
C GLU A 84 -27.00 -7.84 -5.24
N VAL A 85 -26.07 -8.74 -4.91
CA VAL A 85 -26.30 -10.19 -4.97
C VAL A 85 -27.40 -10.63 -4.00
N ARG A 86 -27.49 -10.00 -2.82
CA ARG A 86 -28.53 -10.28 -1.83
C ARG A 86 -29.91 -9.81 -2.32
N GLU A 87 -29.99 -8.64 -2.96
CA GLU A 87 -31.24 -8.14 -3.53
C GLU A 87 -31.71 -9.02 -4.69
N ALA A 88 -30.83 -9.32 -5.64
CA ALA A 88 -31.13 -10.23 -6.75
C ALA A 88 -31.61 -11.62 -6.24
N ARG A 89 -30.99 -12.14 -5.17
CA ARG A 89 -31.42 -13.41 -4.55
C ARG A 89 -32.84 -13.32 -3.98
N ARG A 90 -33.20 -12.20 -3.32
CA ARG A 90 -34.55 -11.99 -2.77
C ARG A 90 -35.60 -11.87 -3.87
N GLU A 91 -35.29 -11.19 -4.97
CA GLU A 91 -36.19 -11.09 -6.12
C GLU A 91 -36.46 -12.46 -6.75
N ILE A 92 -35.42 -13.28 -6.92
CA ILE A 92 -35.55 -14.65 -7.44
C ILE A 92 -36.41 -15.51 -6.51
N GLU A 93 -36.16 -15.49 -5.19
CA GLU A 93 -36.97 -16.24 -4.22
C GLU A 93 -38.44 -15.79 -4.24
N GLY A 94 -38.70 -14.49 -4.33
CA GLY A 94 -40.05 -13.95 -4.47
C GLY A 94 -40.74 -14.35 -5.78
N ALA A 95 -40.01 -14.40 -6.89
CA ALA A 95 -40.54 -14.82 -8.19
C ALA A 95 -40.80 -16.33 -8.27
N VAL A 96 -39.98 -17.15 -7.61
CA VAL A 96 -40.17 -18.62 -7.53
C VAL A 96 -41.34 -18.96 -6.61
N GLY A 97 -41.45 -18.31 -5.45
CA GLY A 97 -42.56 -18.52 -4.51
C GLY A 97 -43.93 -18.09 -5.04
N LYS A 98 -43.97 -17.23 -6.06
CA LYS A 98 -45.21 -16.79 -6.73
C LYS A 98 -45.65 -17.72 -7.87
N LYS A 99 -44.80 -18.69 -8.26
CA LYS A 99 -45.06 -19.67 -9.33
C LYS A 99 -45.39 -21.08 -8.80
N ALA A 100 -45.28 -21.31 -7.48
CA ALA A 100 -45.70 -22.54 -6.80
C ALA A 100 -47.08 -22.33 -6.15
#